data_AF-A0A7X7P4J1-F1
#
_entry.id   AF-A0A7X7P4J1-F1
#
_cell.length_a   1.000
_cell.length_b   1.000
_cell.length_c   1.000
_cell.angle_alpha   90.00
_cell.angle_beta   90.00
_cell.angle_gamma   90.00
#
_symmetry.space_group_name_H-M   'P 1'
#
loop_
_entity.id
_entity.type
_entity.pdbx_description
1 polymer ?
#
loop_
_entity_poly.entity_id
_entity_poly.type
_entity_poly.pdbx_seq_one_letter_code
_entity_poly.pdbx_strand_id
1 'polypeptide(L)'
;TSDLVGERGVLMGALAGIMEAQYDVLRKNGHSPSEAFNETVEELTQSLIRLVDENGMDWMYSNCSATAQRGALDWKPRFKKAVLPVFKDLYKAVKTQAEAKRVIRVCGAPDYKKKLDAELAVMGQSEMWRAGAAVRSLRPHEKAKSSTVGIKGRGKN
;
A
#
# COMPACT_ATOMS: atom_id res chain seq x y z
N THR A 1 -19.97 -1.31 10.09
CA THR A 1 -18.82 -2.10 10.59
C THR A 1 -17.83 -2.44 9.50
N SER A 2 -18.26 -3.03 8.37
CA SER A 2 -17.35 -3.39 7.27
C SER A 2 -16.60 -2.18 6.69
N ASP A 3 -17.31 -1.09 6.39
CA ASP A 3 -16.75 0.15 5.85
C ASP A 3 -15.63 0.73 6.74
N LEU A 4 -15.93 0.97 8.01
CA LEU A 4 -14.96 1.47 9.00
C LEU A 4 -13.74 0.54 9.19
N VAL A 5 -13.91 -0.78 9.04
CA VAL A 5 -12.79 -1.74 9.04
C VAL A 5 -12.01 -1.66 7.73
N GLY A 6 -12.67 -1.41 6.60
CA GLY A 6 -12.05 -1.23 5.29
C GLY A 6 -11.13 -0.02 5.24
N GLU A 7 -11.62 1.17 5.60
CA GLU A 7 -10.83 2.42 5.56
C GLU A 7 -9.59 2.35 6.47
N ARG A 8 -9.74 1.84 7.70
CA ARG A 8 -8.61 1.64 8.63
C ARG A 8 -7.70 0.48 8.21
N GLY A 9 -8.26 -0.46 7.48
CA GLY A 9 -7.59 -1.64 6.97
C GLY A 9 -6.99 -1.43 5.60
N VAL A 10 -7.38 -2.28 4.64
CA VAL A 10 -6.77 -2.38 3.31
C VAL A 10 -6.87 -1.08 2.51
N LEU A 11 -7.84 -0.21 2.75
CA LEU A 11 -8.05 0.96 1.89
C LEU A 11 -7.16 2.16 2.24
N MET A 12 -6.73 2.30 3.50
CA MET A 12 -5.83 3.39 3.90
C MET A 12 -4.76 2.94 4.89
N GLY A 13 -5.15 2.56 6.11
CA GLY A 13 -4.18 2.36 7.20
C GLY A 13 -3.19 1.22 6.97
N ALA A 14 -3.69 0.03 6.64
CA ALA A 14 -2.83 -1.11 6.31
C ALA A 14 -2.05 -0.88 5.02
N LEU A 15 -2.65 -0.21 4.02
CA LEU A 15 -2.00 0.11 2.75
C LEU A 15 -0.76 0.98 2.96
N ALA A 16 -0.91 2.11 3.67
CA ALA A 16 0.21 2.99 3.99
C ALA A 16 1.27 2.26 4.82
N GLY A 17 0.84 1.53 5.87
CA GLY A 17 1.76 0.86 6.78
C GLY A 17 2.62 -0.23 6.12
N ILE A 18 2.06 -1.05 5.22
CA ILE A 18 2.87 -2.08 4.54
C ILE A 18 3.83 -1.47 3.51
N MET A 19 3.41 -0.39 2.83
CA MET A 19 4.25 0.34 1.88
C MET A 19 5.45 0.97 2.59
N GLU A 20 5.21 1.67 3.70
CA GLU A 20 6.26 2.27 4.52
C GLU A 20 7.21 1.20 5.09
N ALA A 21 6.68 0.09 5.61
CA ALA A 21 7.50 -0.99 6.15
C ALA A 21 8.43 -1.60 5.10
N GLN A 22 7.94 -1.85 3.87
CA GLN A 22 8.78 -2.34 2.78
C GLN A 22 9.79 -1.28 2.34
N TYR A 23 9.37 -0.02 2.19
CA TYR A 23 10.25 1.08 1.82
C TYR A 23 11.43 1.20 2.78
N ASP A 24 11.16 1.23 4.09
CA ASP A 24 12.18 1.30 5.13
C ASP A 24 13.17 0.15 5.07
N VAL A 25 12.70 -1.07 4.82
CA VAL A 25 13.57 -2.25 4.68
C VAL A 25 14.47 -2.09 3.45
N LEU A 26 13.94 -1.66 2.31
CA LEU A 26 14.75 -1.43 1.10
C LEU A 26 15.78 -0.32 1.34
N ARG A 27 15.38 0.79 1.97
CA ARG A 27 16.30 1.90 2.28
C ARG A 27 17.41 1.49 3.23
N LYS A 28 17.10 0.70 4.26
CA LYS A 28 18.11 0.15 5.20
C LYS A 28 19.10 -0.80 4.53
N ASN A 29 18.74 -1.40 3.39
CA ASN A 29 19.60 -2.30 2.62
C ASN A 29 20.28 -1.61 1.42
N GLY A 30 20.28 -0.27 1.36
CA GLY A 30 21.08 0.50 0.41
C GLY A 30 20.40 0.84 -0.92
N HIS A 31 19.14 0.44 -1.13
CA HIS A 31 18.39 0.82 -2.32
C HIS A 31 18.12 2.33 -2.34
N SER A 32 18.13 2.95 -3.52
CA SER A 32 17.88 4.39 -3.64
C SER A 32 16.43 4.78 -3.27
N PRO A 33 16.14 6.04 -2.88
CA PRO A 33 14.77 6.48 -2.62
C PRO A 33 13.80 6.25 -3.79
N SER A 34 14.24 6.47 -5.03
CA SER A 34 13.43 6.29 -6.24
C SER A 34 13.14 4.81 -6.51
N GLU A 35 14.14 3.95 -6.35
CA GLU A 35 13.98 2.49 -6.52
C GLU A 35 13.06 1.92 -5.44
N ALA A 36 13.28 2.26 -4.18
CA ALA A 36 12.43 1.81 -3.08
C ALA A 36 10.97 2.29 -3.25
N PHE A 37 10.77 3.52 -3.76
CA PHE A 37 9.42 4.02 -4.06
C PHE A 37 8.80 3.29 -5.26
N ASN A 38 9.59 2.97 -6.28
CA ASN A 38 9.11 2.25 -7.46
C ASN A 38 8.62 0.85 -7.09
N GLU A 39 9.45 0.09 -6.37
CA GLU A 39 9.19 -1.29 -5.93
C GLU A 39 8.14 -1.43 -4.81
N THR A 40 7.52 -0.32 -4.39
CA THR A 40 6.46 -0.30 -3.38
C THR A 40 5.18 0.35 -3.91
N VAL A 41 5.23 1.64 -4.21
CA VAL A 41 4.05 2.45 -4.50
C VAL A 41 3.79 2.55 -5.99
N GLU A 42 4.81 2.86 -6.79
CA GLU A 42 4.62 3.14 -8.22
C GLU A 42 4.14 1.90 -8.97
N GLU A 43 4.84 0.77 -8.84
CA GLU A 43 4.45 -0.48 -9.50
C GLU A 43 3.06 -0.94 -9.06
N LEU A 44 2.78 -0.95 -7.75
CA LEU A 44 1.46 -1.37 -7.29
C LEU A 44 0.35 -0.49 -7.90
N THR A 45 0.50 0.84 -7.82
CA THR A 45 -0.59 1.77 -8.15
C THR A 45 -0.72 2.05 -9.65
N GLN A 46 0.35 1.92 -10.43
CA GLN A 46 0.32 2.16 -11.86
C GLN A 46 0.13 0.89 -12.68
N SER A 47 0.63 -0.26 -12.23
CA SER A 47 0.56 -1.52 -12.99
C SER A 47 -0.33 -2.57 -12.32
N LEU A 48 0.08 -3.08 -11.17
CA LEU A 48 -0.49 -4.33 -10.63
C LEU A 48 -1.94 -4.22 -10.16
N ILE A 49 -2.32 -3.11 -9.53
CA ILE A 49 -3.68 -2.96 -8.99
C ILE A 49 -4.74 -2.95 -10.09
N ARG A 50 -4.38 -2.49 -11.30
CA ARG A 50 -5.27 -2.51 -12.47
C ARG A 50 -5.59 -3.93 -12.93
N LEU A 51 -4.60 -4.82 -12.90
CA LEU A 51 -4.82 -6.24 -13.23
C LEU A 51 -5.80 -6.90 -12.25
N VAL A 52 -5.74 -6.50 -10.97
CA VAL A 52 -6.68 -6.96 -9.95
C VAL A 52 -8.08 -6.41 -10.17
N ASP A 53 -8.19 -5.12 -10.51
CA ASP A 53 -9.47 -4.47 -10.82
C ASP A 53 -10.13 -5.12 -12.05
N GLU A 54 -9.36 -5.39 -13.10
CA GLU A 54 -9.87 -5.97 -14.34
C GLU A 54 -10.37 -7.41 -14.17
N ASN A 55 -9.62 -8.27 -13.48
CA ASN A 55 -9.87 -9.73 -13.49
C ASN A 55 -9.51 -10.47 -12.19
N GLY A 56 -9.17 -9.75 -11.11
CA GLY A 56 -8.86 -10.35 -9.82
C GLY A 56 -7.39 -10.75 -9.60
N MET A 57 -7.12 -11.28 -8.40
CA MET A 57 -5.77 -11.55 -7.92
C MET A 57 -5.08 -12.72 -8.64
N ASP A 58 -5.84 -13.75 -9.01
CA ASP A 58 -5.33 -14.89 -9.77
C ASP A 58 -4.88 -14.47 -11.18
N TRP A 59 -5.62 -13.56 -11.82
CA TRP A 59 -5.22 -12.95 -13.07
C TRP A 59 -3.95 -12.10 -12.93
N MET A 60 -3.86 -11.26 -11.90
CA MET A 60 -2.63 -10.51 -11.61
C MET A 60 -1.44 -11.46 -11.49
N TYR A 61 -1.57 -12.56 -10.73
CA TYR A 61 -0.49 -13.52 -10.55
C TYR A 61 -0.12 -14.21 -11.87
N SER A 62 -1.10 -14.70 -12.64
CA SER A 62 -0.83 -15.38 -13.91
C SER A 62 -0.15 -14.48 -14.96
N ASN A 63 -0.31 -13.15 -14.84
CA ASN A 63 0.33 -12.17 -15.70
C ASN A 63 1.71 -11.69 -15.19
N CYS A 64 2.18 -12.16 -14.04
CA CYS A 64 3.54 -11.91 -13.53
C CYS A 64 4.53 -13.01 -13.96
N SER A 65 5.84 -12.78 -13.80
CA SER A 65 6.88 -13.78 -14.06
C SER A 65 6.77 -14.99 -13.13
N ALA A 66 7.31 -16.16 -13.52
CA ALA A 66 7.31 -17.35 -12.69
C ALA A 66 7.98 -17.13 -11.31
N THR A 67 9.08 -16.37 -11.28
CA THR A 67 9.77 -16.01 -10.03
C THR A 67 8.89 -15.15 -9.12
N ALA A 68 8.20 -14.15 -9.68
CA ALA A 68 7.31 -13.27 -8.92
C ALA A 68 6.09 -14.05 -8.39
N GLN A 69 5.50 -14.92 -9.21
CA GLN A 69 4.37 -15.78 -8.81
C GLN A 69 4.75 -16.68 -7.64
N ARG A 70 5.85 -17.44 -7.78
CA ARG A 70 6.30 -18.37 -6.75
C ARG A 70 6.63 -17.64 -5.46
N GLY A 71 7.42 -16.55 -5.55
CA GLY A 71 7.79 -15.73 -4.40
C GLY A 71 6.57 -15.15 -3.68
N ALA A 72 5.64 -14.54 -4.42
CA ALA A 72 4.43 -13.97 -3.83
C ALA A 72 3.57 -15.03 -3.12
N LEU A 73 3.41 -16.21 -3.73
CA LEU A 73 2.67 -17.32 -3.12
C LEU A 73 3.35 -17.87 -1.86
N ASP A 74 4.69 -17.90 -1.81
CA ASP A 74 5.44 -18.37 -0.64
C ASP A 74 5.37 -17.40 0.55
N TRP A 75 5.39 -16.09 0.26
CA TRP A 75 5.36 -15.06 1.30
C TRP A 75 3.95 -14.68 1.76
N LYS A 76 2.92 -14.83 0.92
CA LYS A 76 1.52 -14.48 1.23
C LYS A 76 1.02 -15.08 2.57
N PRO A 77 1.24 -16.36 2.90
CA PRO A 77 0.81 -16.91 4.20
C PRO A 77 1.49 -16.25 5.40
N ARG A 78 2.75 -15.81 5.25
CA ARG A 78 3.51 -15.13 6.32
C ARG A 78 2.93 -13.74 6.59
N PHE A 79 2.69 -12.96 5.53
CA PHE A 79 2.00 -11.67 5.65
C PHE A 79 0.61 -11.84 6.27
N LYS A 80 -0.19 -12.80 5.78
CA LYS A 80 -1.52 -13.08 6.35
C LYS A 80 -1.43 -13.42 7.84
N LYS A 81 -0.48 -14.26 8.24
CA LYS A 81 -0.27 -14.62 9.65
C LYS A 81 0.06 -13.39 10.50
N ALA A 82 0.89 -12.48 9.99
CA ALA A 82 1.28 -11.26 10.71
C ALA A 82 0.11 -10.28 10.88
N VAL A 83 -0.69 -10.07 9.84
CA VAL A 83 -1.75 -9.03 9.86
C VAL A 83 -3.10 -9.53 10.38
N LEU A 84 -3.37 -10.84 10.36
CA LEU A 84 -4.66 -11.38 10.80
C LEU A 84 -5.04 -11.01 12.24
N PRO A 85 -4.13 -11.06 13.24
CA PRO A 85 -4.44 -10.58 14.59
C PRO A 85 -4.82 -9.10 14.61
N VAL A 86 -4.09 -8.25 13.88
CA VAL A 86 -4.37 -6.81 13.79
C VAL A 86 -5.75 -6.54 13.20
N PHE A 87 -6.16 -7.27 12.16
CA PHE A 87 -7.51 -7.16 11.60
C PHE A 87 -8.60 -7.63 12.56
N LYS A 88 -8.34 -8.66 13.37
CA LYS A 88 -9.29 -9.12 14.41
C LYS A 88 -9.49 -8.03 15.48
N ASP A 89 -8.40 -7.40 15.92
CA ASP A 89 -8.45 -6.33 16.91
C ASP A 89 -9.15 -5.09 16.35
N LEU A 90 -8.83 -4.70 15.11
CA LEU A 90 -9.51 -3.61 14.40
C LEU A 90 -11.02 -3.88 14.30
N TYR A 91 -11.42 -5.07 13.85
CA TYR A 91 -12.83 -5.43 13.74
C TYR A 91 -13.53 -5.37 15.10
N LYS A 92 -12.88 -5.86 16.17
CA LYS A 92 -13.41 -5.78 17.55
C LYS A 92 -13.57 -4.33 18.00
N ALA A 93 -12.59 -3.47 17.76
CA ALA A 93 -12.62 -2.06 18.16
C ALA A 93 -13.74 -1.29 17.44
N VAL A 94 -13.96 -1.58 16.15
CA VAL A 94 -15.09 -1.01 15.40
C VAL A 94 -16.42 -1.57 15.91
N LYS A 95 -16.55 -2.90 16.07
CA LYS A 95 -17.79 -3.56 16.52
C LYS A 95 -18.24 -3.08 17.91
N THR A 96 -17.28 -2.82 18.80
CA THR A 96 -17.54 -2.32 20.16
C THR A 96 -17.73 -0.80 20.23
N GLN A 97 -17.71 -0.11 19.09
CA GLN A 97 -17.80 1.36 18.99
C GLN A 97 -16.67 2.11 19.72
N ALA A 98 -15.60 1.42 20.13
CA ALA A 98 -14.44 2.05 20.74
C ALA A 98 -13.78 3.04 19.76
N GLU A 99 -13.68 2.65 18.49
CA GLU A 99 -13.22 3.52 17.41
C GLU A 99 -14.10 4.76 17.24
N ALA A 100 -15.43 4.59 17.22
CA ALA A 100 -16.36 5.71 17.05
C ALA A 100 -16.22 6.73 18.19
N LYS A 101 -16.15 6.26 19.44
CA LYS A 101 -15.93 7.11 20.62
C LYS A 101 -14.59 7.86 20.52
N ARG A 102 -13.53 7.20 20.05
CA ARG A 102 -12.22 7.83 19.84
C ARG A 102 -12.29 8.90 18.76
N VAL A 103 -12.91 8.61 17.61
CA VAL A 103 -13.05 9.54 16.49
C VAL A 103 -13.82 10.78 16.92
N ILE A 104 -14.99 10.64 17.56
CA ILE A 104 -15.78 11.78 18.04
C ILE A 104 -14.95 12.66 19.00
N ARG A 105 -14.23 12.04 19.94
CA ARG A 105 -13.38 12.77 20.90
C ARG A 105 -12.23 13.52 20.23
N VAL A 106 -11.55 12.88 19.27
CA VAL A 106 -10.38 13.47 18.60
C VAL A 106 -10.80 14.54 17.59
N CYS A 107 -11.76 14.23 16.73
CA CYS A 107 -12.24 15.14 15.69
C CYS A 107 -13.03 16.33 16.25
N GLY A 108 -13.66 16.17 17.42
CA GLY A 108 -14.36 17.23 18.13
C GLY A 108 -13.45 18.17 18.93
N ALA A 109 -12.14 17.90 19.01
CA ALA A 109 -11.22 18.76 19.75
C ALA A 109 -11.03 20.11 19.02
N PRO A 110 -10.97 21.25 19.75
CA PRO A 110 -10.81 22.57 19.13
C PRO A 110 -9.56 22.72 18.26
N ASP A 111 -8.51 21.96 18.58
CA ASP A 111 -7.23 21.97 17.87
C ASP A 111 -7.06 20.81 16.88
N TYR A 112 -8.13 20.05 16.60
CA TYR A 112 -8.08 18.88 15.73
C TYR A 112 -7.45 19.16 14.37
N LYS A 113 -7.88 20.23 13.69
CA LYS A 113 -7.34 20.59 12.37
C LYS A 113 -5.83 20.81 12.40
N LYS A 114 -5.33 21.53 13.41
CA LYS A 114 -3.90 21.79 13.58
C LYS A 114 -3.10 20.49 13.81
N LYS A 115 -3.66 19.57 14.61
CA LYS A 115 -3.05 18.26 14.85
C LYS A 115 -3.02 17.40 13.59
N LEU A 116 -4.14 17.33 12.88
CA LEU A 116 -4.24 16.60 11.62
C LEU A 116 -3.27 17.15 10.57
N ASP A 117 -3.20 18.48 10.41
CA ASP A 117 -2.27 19.12 9.47
C ASP A 117 -0.82 18.77 9.82
N ALA A 118 -0.47 18.70 11.10
CA ALA A 118 0.87 18.27 11.54
C ALA A 118 1.14 16.79 11.23
N GLU A 119 0.18 15.90 11.48
CA GLU A 119 0.30 14.46 11.16
C GLU A 119 0.45 14.23 9.65
N LEU A 120 -0.36 14.91 8.83
CA LEU A 120 -0.28 14.85 7.37
C LEU A 120 1.01 15.48 6.84
N ALA A 121 1.51 16.55 7.47
CA ALA A 121 2.79 17.15 7.10
C ALA A 121 3.96 16.19 7.35
N VAL A 122 3.96 15.44 8.46
CA VAL A 122 4.97 14.41 8.73
C VAL A 122 5.00 13.37 7.62
N MET A 123 3.83 12.86 7.22
CA MET A 123 3.72 11.92 6.10
C MET A 123 4.22 12.55 4.79
N GLY A 124 3.69 13.72 4.40
CA GLY A 124 4.02 14.38 3.15
C GLY A 124 5.50 14.79 3.01
N GLN A 125 6.18 15.04 4.14
CA GLN A 125 7.60 15.42 4.16
C GLN A 125 8.56 14.23 4.29
N SER A 126 8.04 13.02 4.53
CA SER A 126 8.86 11.81 4.57
C SER A 126 9.68 11.63 3.29
N GLU A 127 10.83 10.93 3.41
CA GLU A 127 11.68 10.63 2.26
C GLU A 127 10.90 9.89 1.15
N MET A 128 10.08 8.92 1.54
CA MET A 128 9.23 8.13 0.64
C MET A 128 8.31 9.01 -0.20
N TRP A 129 7.55 9.91 0.43
CA TRP A 129 6.57 10.73 -0.28
C TRP A 129 7.20 11.89 -1.06
N ARG A 130 8.38 12.38 -0.65
CA ARG A 130 9.20 13.30 -1.46
C ARG A 130 9.78 12.61 -2.70
N ALA A 131 10.29 11.39 -2.57
CA ALA A 131 10.72 10.58 -3.72
C ALA A 131 9.56 10.34 -4.68
N GLY A 132 8.37 10.01 -4.15
CA GLY A 132 7.15 9.87 -4.94
C GLY A 132 6.73 11.14 -5.68
N ALA A 133 6.90 12.33 -5.08
CA ALA A 133 6.63 13.59 -5.76
C ALA A 133 7.53 13.78 -6.98
N ALA A 134 8.83 13.48 -6.85
CA ALA A 134 9.77 13.53 -7.95
C ALA A 134 9.44 12.50 -9.04
N VAL A 135 9.16 11.24 -8.67
CA VAL A 135 8.75 10.19 -9.60
C VAL A 135 7.51 10.61 -10.38
N ARG A 136 6.48 11.13 -9.72
CA ARG A 136 5.27 11.62 -10.38
C ARG A 136 5.53 12.80 -11.33
N SER A 137 6.44 13.71 -10.99
CA SER A 137 6.79 14.84 -11.87
C SER A 137 7.52 14.44 -13.15
N LEU A 138 8.18 13.28 -13.14
CA LEU A 138 8.91 12.74 -14.30
C LEU A 138 8.07 11.77 -15.12
N ARG A 139 6.83 11.49 -14.69
CA ARG A 139 5.98 10.48 -15.32
C ARG A 139 5.54 10.94 -16.71
N PRO A 140 5.69 10.11 -17.76
CA PRO A 140 5.15 10.43 -19.08
C PRO A 140 3.62 10.57 -19.04
N HIS A 141 3.08 11.65 -19.59
CA HIS A 141 1.63 11.92 -19.65
C HIS A 141 0.93 11.19 -20.81
N GLU A 142 1.25 9.92 -21.05
CA GLU A 142 0.50 9.08 -21.98
C GLU A 142 -0.68 8.40 -21.26
N LYS A 143 -1.70 7.96 -22.02
CA LYS A 143 -2.74 7.07 -21.48
C LYS A 143 -2.04 5.88 -20.82
N ALA A 144 -2.41 5.59 -19.57
CA ALA A 144 -1.83 4.50 -18.79
C ALA A 144 -1.79 3.21 -19.63
N LYS A 145 -0.59 2.82 -20.06
CA LYS A 145 -0.36 1.57 -20.77
C LYS A 145 -0.58 0.43 -19.79
N SER A 146 -1.19 -0.67 -20.23
CA SER A 146 -1.06 -1.93 -19.49
C SER A 146 0.43 -2.24 -19.44
N SER A 147 1.03 -2.09 -18.26
CA SER A 147 2.47 -2.27 -18.12
C SER A 147 2.79 -3.73 -18.36
N THR A 148 3.64 -3.98 -19.36
CA THR A 148 4.29 -5.28 -19.58
C THR A 148 5.68 -5.32 -18.94
N VAL A 149 6.05 -4.29 -18.20
CA VAL A 149 7.33 -4.19 -17.49
C VAL A 149 7.27 -5.18 -16.32
N GLY A 150 7.94 -6.31 -16.47
CA GLY A 150 7.79 -7.50 -15.62
C GLY A 150 7.45 -8.79 -16.40
N ILE A 151 6.98 -8.65 -17.65
CA ILE A 151 6.52 -9.75 -18.50
C ILE A 151 7.61 -10.22 -19.51
N LYS A 152 8.81 -9.63 -19.47
CA LYS A 152 9.95 -9.99 -20.37
C LYS A 152 10.55 -11.40 -20.16
N GLY A 153 9.88 -12.28 -19.41
CA GLY A 153 10.25 -13.69 -19.24
C GLY A 153 9.34 -14.69 -19.98
N ARG A 154 8.50 -14.24 -20.92
CA ARG A 154 7.56 -15.06 -21.72
C ARG A 154 8.27 -16.08 -22.63
N GLY A 155 8.82 -17.15 -22.05
CA GLY A 155 9.00 -18.43 -22.74
C GLY A 155 7.86 -19.36 -22.33
N LYS A 156 7.19 -19.99 -23.30
CA LYS A 156 6.23 -21.07 -23.02
C LYS A 156 6.97 -22.18 -22.29
N ASN A 157 6.63 -22.41 -21.02
CA ASN A 157 6.90 -23.68 -20.35
C ASN A 157 5.61 -24.49 -20.35
#